data_AF-A0A7J9QPK8-F1
#
_entry.id   AF-A0A7J9QPK8-F1
#
_cell.length_a   1.000
_cell.length_b   1.000
_cell.length_c   1.000
_cell.angle_alpha   90.00
_cell.angle_beta   90.00
_cell.angle_gamma   90.00
#
_symmetry.space_group_name_H-M   'P 1'
#
loop_
_entity.id
_entity.type
_entity.pdbx_description
1 polymer ?
#
loop_
_entity_poly.entity_id
_entity_poly.type
_entity_poly.pdbx_seq_one_letter_code
_entity_poly.pdbx_strand_id
1 'polypeptide(L)'
;MSQDPMNYQNPEMEIWLLTFLYYHRRDQSVVARDLLENMPQSLLKTLPKQEHLHYMVTRFIRAGYFKEAIGTFRAGSNYHLFITDLGIVEFRKQLSPLFHVARNIPKLESIIDANVGDDELKTSIKEFFVKNNNCNEDEFDSRLHKFTDDLGLDSVIWIFKLILASSEIK
;
A
#
# COMPACT_ATOMS: atom_id res chain seq x y z
N MET A 1 1.23 -13.97 17.07
CA MET A 1 0.48 -12.70 16.90
C MET A 1 -0.50 -12.56 18.06
N SER A 2 -0.66 -11.35 18.60
CA SER A 2 -1.57 -11.10 19.73
C SER A 2 -3.03 -11.38 19.33
N GLN A 3 -3.79 -12.02 20.21
CA GLN A 3 -5.25 -12.17 20.08
C GLN A 3 -6.00 -10.91 20.52
N ASP A 4 -5.36 -10.06 21.33
CA ASP A 4 -5.89 -8.77 21.75
C ASP A 4 -5.92 -7.80 20.56
N PRO A 5 -7.11 -7.35 20.11
CA PRO A 5 -7.25 -6.44 18.98
C PRO A 5 -6.52 -5.10 19.17
N MET A 6 -6.38 -4.60 20.40
CA MET A 6 -5.72 -3.32 20.68
C MET A 6 -4.21 -3.35 20.44
N ASN A 7 -3.60 -4.53 20.65
CA ASN A 7 -2.16 -4.74 20.53
C ASN A 7 -1.77 -5.54 19.27
N TYR A 8 -2.71 -5.74 18.36
CA TYR A 8 -2.45 -6.45 17.12
C TYR A 8 -1.59 -5.58 16.19
N GLN A 9 -0.47 -6.16 15.77
CA GLN A 9 0.45 -5.61 14.78
C GLN A 9 0.59 -6.59 13.63
N ASN A 10 0.50 -6.06 12.43
CA ASN A 10 0.71 -6.79 11.20
C ASN A 10 1.34 -5.83 10.19
N PRO A 11 2.69 -5.79 10.10
CA PRO A 11 3.40 -4.83 9.27
C PRO A 11 2.97 -4.87 7.80
N GLU A 12 2.71 -6.05 7.25
CA GLU A 12 2.25 -6.16 5.85
C GLU A 12 0.87 -5.54 5.66
N MET A 13 -0.05 -5.76 6.60
CA MET A 13 -1.37 -5.15 6.54
C MET A 13 -1.31 -3.63 6.76
N GLU A 14 -0.41 -3.14 7.61
CA GLU A 14 -0.15 -1.72 7.79
C GLU A 14 0.37 -1.07 6.48
N ILE A 15 1.29 -1.72 5.78
CA ILE A 15 1.77 -1.28 4.45
C ILE A 15 0.64 -1.32 3.43
N TRP A 16 -0.20 -2.36 3.43
CA TRP A 16 -1.36 -2.44 2.54
C TRP A 16 -2.31 -1.25 2.76
N LEU A 17 -2.66 -0.94 4.01
CA LEU A 17 -3.55 0.18 4.33
C LEU A 17 -3.03 1.51 3.78
N LEU A 18 -1.74 1.79 3.97
CA LEU A 18 -1.08 3.00 3.45
C LEU A 18 -1.04 3.01 1.93
N THR A 19 -0.62 1.90 1.32
CA THR A 19 -0.50 1.77 -0.14
C THR A 19 -1.85 1.98 -0.80
N PHE A 20 -2.89 1.29 -0.30
CA PHE A 20 -4.23 1.38 -0.86
C PHE A 20 -4.75 2.82 -0.82
N LEU A 21 -4.74 3.46 0.37
CA LEU A 21 -5.22 4.83 0.51
C LEU A 21 -4.37 5.86 -0.26
N TYR A 22 -3.07 5.63 -0.38
CA TYR A 22 -2.19 6.52 -1.15
C TYR A 22 -2.55 6.55 -2.64
N TYR A 23 -2.74 5.39 -3.25
CA TYR A 23 -3.06 5.31 -4.67
C TYR A 23 -4.52 5.65 -4.98
N HIS A 24 -5.43 5.56 -4.00
CA HIS A 24 -6.83 5.97 -4.14
C HIS A 24 -7.12 7.43 -3.80
N ARG A 25 -6.09 8.24 -3.50
CA ARG A 25 -6.25 9.64 -3.07
C ARG A 25 -7.05 10.56 -4.01
N ARG A 26 -7.25 10.18 -5.28
CA ARG A 26 -8.02 10.96 -6.25
C ARG A 26 -9.52 10.88 -6.01
N ASP A 27 -10.00 9.74 -5.53
CA ASP A 27 -11.34 9.64 -4.98
C ASP A 27 -11.25 10.29 -3.61
N GLN A 28 -11.99 11.37 -3.38
CA GLN A 28 -11.90 12.19 -2.16
C GLN A 28 -12.39 11.44 -0.91
N SER A 29 -12.24 10.13 -0.85
CA SER A 29 -12.31 9.23 0.28
C SER A 29 -12.44 7.80 -0.22
N VAL A 30 -11.80 6.87 0.48
CA VAL A 30 -12.00 5.43 0.27
C VAL A 30 -13.08 4.93 1.20
N VAL A 31 -14.06 4.17 0.69
CA VAL A 31 -15.00 3.47 1.55
C VAL A 31 -14.27 2.31 2.20
N ALA A 32 -14.39 2.15 3.51
CA ALA A 32 -13.69 1.08 4.23
C ALA A 32 -14.01 -0.35 3.72
N ARG A 33 -15.16 -0.51 3.05
CA ARG A 33 -15.53 -1.75 2.36
C ARG A 33 -14.60 -2.03 1.18
N ASP A 34 -14.28 -1.03 0.38
CA ASP A 34 -13.40 -1.17 -0.79
C ASP A 34 -12.01 -1.62 -0.35
N LEU A 35 -11.55 -1.15 0.80
CA LEU A 35 -10.29 -1.58 1.40
C LEU A 35 -10.27 -3.08 1.72
N LEU A 36 -11.40 -3.64 2.16
CA LEU A 36 -11.57 -5.06 2.44
C LEU A 36 -11.73 -5.89 1.16
N GLU A 37 -12.54 -5.42 0.23
CA GLU A 37 -12.83 -6.11 -1.03
C GLU A 37 -11.59 -6.23 -1.93
N ASN A 38 -10.71 -5.23 -1.88
CA ASN A 38 -9.47 -5.22 -2.66
C ASN A 38 -8.26 -5.79 -1.91
N MET A 39 -8.40 -6.15 -0.63
CA MET A 39 -7.29 -6.70 0.15
C MET A 39 -6.84 -8.05 -0.42
N PRO A 40 -5.52 -8.28 -0.58
CA PRO A 40 -5.00 -9.58 -0.98
C PRO A 40 -5.52 -10.70 -0.05
N GLN A 41 -6.03 -11.79 -0.64
CA GLN A 41 -6.57 -12.93 0.12
C GLN A 41 -5.54 -13.55 1.07
N SER A 42 -4.25 -13.47 0.75
CA SER A 42 -3.16 -13.89 1.64
C SER A 42 -3.16 -13.06 2.93
N LEU A 43 -3.31 -11.74 2.84
CA LEU A 43 -3.39 -10.83 3.99
C LEU A 43 -4.67 -11.05 4.79
N LEU A 44 -5.81 -11.21 4.12
CA LEU A 44 -7.08 -11.48 4.78
C LEU A 44 -7.02 -12.74 5.67
N LYS A 45 -6.28 -13.77 5.24
CA LYS A 45 -6.07 -14.99 6.04
C LYS A 45 -5.22 -14.77 7.29
N THR A 46 -4.40 -13.72 7.33
CA THR A 46 -3.61 -13.36 8.52
C THR A 46 -4.41 -12.56 9.55
N LEU A 47 -5.60 -12.07 9.15
CA LEU A 47 -6.49 -11.33 10.02
C LEU A 47 -7.22 -12.31 10.97
N PRO A 48 -7.02 -12.23 12.30
CA PRO A 48 -7.66 -13.17 13.21
C PRO A 48 -9.18 -13.04 13.19
N LYS A 49 -9.67 -11.79 13.19
CA LYS A 49 -11.09 -11.42 13.11
C LYS A 49 -11.24 -10.03 12.49
N GLN A 50 -12.43 -9.72 11.97
CA GLN A 50 -12.71 -8.40 11.38
C GLN A 50 -12.49 -7.23 12.34
N GLU A 51 -12.66 -7.43 13.65
CA GLU A 51 -12.40 -6.41 14.67
C GLU A 51 -10.93 -5.96 14.72
N HIS A 52 -9.96 -6.82 14.36
CA HIS A 52 -8.55 -6.45 14.35
C HIS A 52 -8.27 -5.37 13.30
N LEU A 53 -8.94 -5.43 12.15
CA LEU A 53 -8.82 -4.40 11.11
C LEU A 53 -9.42 -3.07 11.59
N HIS A 54 -10.55 -3.11 12.31
CA HIS A 54 -11.12 -1.91 12.94
C HIS A 54 -10.09 -1.21 13.82
N TYR A 55 -9.47 -1.96 14.73
CA TYR A 55 -8.52 -1.40 15.68
C TYR A 55 -7.28 -0.87 14.99
N MET A 56 -6.79 -1.53 13.94
CA MET A 56 -5.70 -1.01 13.11
C MET A 56 -6.07 0.32 12.44
N VAL A 57 -7.23 0.41 11.77
CA VAL A 57 -7.69 1.66 11.16
C VAL A 57 -7.84 2.77 12.21
N THR A 58 -8.39 2.44 13.37
CA THR A 58 -8.53 3.38 14.50
C THR A 58 -7.17 3.86 15.01
N ARG A 59 -6.16 2.97 15.09
CA ARG A 59 -4.78 3.34 15.44
C ARG A 59 -4.20 4.32 14.43
N PHE A 60 -4.42 4.10 13.13
CA PHE A 60 -3.95 4.99 12.08
C PHE A 60 -4.62 6.37 12.12
N ILE A 61 -5.92 6.42 12.43
CA ILE A 61 -6.64 7.68 12.68
C ILE A 61 -6.05 8.41 13.89
N ARG A 62 -5.83 7.70 15.02
CA ARG A 62 -5.23 8.29 16.23
C ARG A 62 -3.79 8.74 16.04
N ALA A 63 -3.02 8.03 15.22
CA ALA A 63 -1.67 8.41 14.82
C ALA A 63 -1.65 9.60 13.85
N GLY A 64 -2.81 10.02 13.34
CA GLY A 64 -2.94 11.11 12.38
C GLY A 64 -2.60 10.72 10.95
N TYR A 65 -2.38 9.44 10.65
CA TYR A 65 -2.08 8.95 9.29
C TYR A 65 -3.33 8.96 8.42
N PHE A 66 -4.48 8.67 9.02
CA PHE A 66 -5.77 8.74 8.35
C PHE A 66 -6.67 9.80 8.98
N LYS A 67 -7.59 10.32 8.18
CA LYS A 67 -8.71 11.14 8.63
C LYS A 67 -10.02 10.47 8.21
N GLU A 68 -11.00 10.51 9.10
CA GLU A 68 -12.36 10.06 8.84
C GLU A 68 -13.22 11.26 8.41
N ALA A 69 -13.99 11.12 7.33
CA ALA A 69 -15.20 11.92 7.14
C ALA A 69 -16.42 11.13 7.63
N ILE A 70 -17.24 11.81 8.44
CA ILE A 70 -18.41 11.34 9.19
C ILE A 70 -18.98 9.99 8.72
N GLY A 71 -18.77 8.96 9.54
CA GLY A 71 -19.52 7.71 9.58
C GLY A 71 -19.27 7.06 10.96
N THR A 72 -20.24 6.34 11.53
CA THR A 72 -20.00 5.63 12.79
C THR A 72 -19.27 4.32 12.53
N PHE A 73 -18.23 3.98 13.29
CA PHE A 73 -17.69 2.63 13.28
C PHE A 73 -18.67 1.65 13.95
N ARG A 74 -19.68 1.21 13.20
CA ARG A 74 -20.51 0.03 13.49
C ARG A 74 -20.48 -0.85 12.27
N ALA A 75 -20.41 -2.16 12.47
CA ALA A 75 -20.50 -3.15 11.41
C ALA A 75 -21.67 -2.80 10.46
N GLY A 76 -21.36 -2.49 9.20
CA GLY A 76 -22.34 -2.09 8.19
C GLY A 76 -22.40 -0.59 7.84
N SER A 77 -21.58 0.27 8.44
CA SER A 77 -21.53 1.70 8.09
C SER A 77 -20.46 1.99 7.02
N ASN A 78 -20.82 2.67 5.94
CA ASN A 78 -19.87 3.14 4.92
C ASN A 78 -19.24 4.45 5.41
N TYR A 79 -18.08 4.38 6.05
CA TYR A 79 -17.29 5.57 6.38
C TYR A 79 -16.18 5.76 5.36
N HIS A 80 -15.76 7.02 5.26
CA HIS A 80 -14.89 7.54 4.24
C HIS A 80 -13.52 7.85 4.85
N LEU A 81 -12.49 7.14 4.39
CA LEU A 81 -11.10 7.28 4.84
C LEU A 81 -10.29 8.15 3.89
N PHE A 82 -9.47 9.01 4.46
CA PHE A 82 -8.51 9.85 3.75
C PHE A 82 -7.12 9.57 4.29
N ILE A 83 -6.14 9.47 3.41
CA ILE A 83 -4.74 9.60 3.83
C ILE A 83 -4.43 11.08 4.09
N THR A 84 -3.78 11.37 5.21
CA THR A 84 -3.31 12.72 5.53
C THR A 84 -1.90 12.95 4.98
N ASP A 85 -1.40 14.19 5.04
CA ASP A 85 0.00 14.47 4.71
C ASP A 85 0.97 13.65 5.58
N LEU A 86 0.64 13.43 6.85
CA LEU A 86 1.45 12.58 7.73
C LEU A 86 1.38 11.11 7.30
N GLY A 87 0.21 10.62 6.88
CA GLY A 87 0.06 9.28 6.31
C GLY A 87 0.85 9.11 5.01
N ILE A 88 0.90 10.15 4.16
CA ILE A 88 1.73 10.16 2.94
C ILE A 88 3.22 10.08 3.29
N VAL A 89 3.67 10.85 4.28
CA VAL A 89 5.05 10.76 4.79
C VAL A 89 5.35 9.36 5.31
N GLU A 90 4.43 8.75 6.05
CA GLU A 90 4.60 7.38 6.56
C GLU A 90 4.64 6.35 5.42
N PHE A 91 3.77 6.48 4.42
CA PHE A 91 3.80 5.65 3.21
C PHE A 91 5.15 5.76 2.48
N ARG A 92 5.66 6.98 2.30
CA ARG A 92 6.94 7.23 1.61
C ARG A 92 8.12 6.54 2.31
N LYS A 93 8.10 6.42 3.65
CA LYS A 93 9.11 5.63 4.37
C LYS A 93 9.06 4.15 3.97
N GLN A 94 7.85 3.60 3.81
CA GLN A 94 7.66 2.21 3.34
C GLN A 94 8.05 2.05 1.86
N LEU A 95 7.87 3.08 1.04
CA LEU A 95 8.26 3.08 -0.38
C LEU A 95 9.78 3.20 -0.58
N SER A 96 10.48 3.88 0.32
CA SER A 96 11.91 4.21 0.19
C SER A 96 12.82 2.99 -0.11
N PRO A 97 12.67 1.80 0.52
CA PRO A 97 13.44 0.61 0.16
C PRO A 97 13.32 0.22 -1.32
N LEU A 98 12.12 0.33 -1.91
CA LEU A 98 11.90 0.06 -3.34
C LEU A 98 12.64 1.07 -4.22
N PHE A 99 12.68 2.35 -3.83
CA PHE A 99 13.48 3.36 -4.52
C PHE A 99 14.98 3.05 -4.48
N HIS A 100 15.50 2.56 -3.34
CA HIS A 100 16.90 2.17 -3.23
C HIS A 100 17.21 0.93 -4.08
N VAL A 101 16.33 -0.06 -4.08
CA VAL A 101 16.42 -1.26 -4.93
C VAL A 101 16.38 -0.90 -6.41
N ALA A 102 15.56 0.09 -6.80
CA ALA A 102 15.45 0.55 -8.19
C ALA A 102 16.79 1.02 -8.80
N ARG A 103 17.76 1.40 -7.97
CA ARG A 103 19.11 1.78 -8.43
C ARG A 103 20.01 0.58 -8.75
N ASN A 104 19.63 -0.62 -8.30
CA ASN A 104 20.30 -1.88 -8.61
C ASN A 104 19.42 -2.70 -9.56
N ILE A 105 19.56 -2.45 -10.86
CA ILE A 105 18.72 -3.06 -11.90
C ILE A 105 18.66 -4.59 -11.82
N PRO A 106 19.78 -5.33 -11.69
CA PRO A 106 19.71 -6.79 -11.55
C PRO A 106 18.88 -7.26 -10.34
N LYS A 107 19.01 -6.59 -9.19
CA LYS A 107 18.23 -6.91 -7.99
C LYS A 107 16.74 -6.59 -8.18
N LEU A 108 16.45 -5.44 -8.77
CA LEU A 108 15.09 -5.02 -9.09
C LEU A 108 14.40 -6.01 -10.02
N GLU A 109 15.05 -6.39 -11.12
CA GLU A 109 14.49 -7.34 -12.09
C GLU A 109 14.16 -8.68 -11.42
N SER A 110 15.07 -9.20 -10.59
CA SER A 110 14.82 -10.42 -9.82
C SER A 110 13.62 -10.29 -8.88
N ILE A 111 13.41 -9.13 -8.25
CA ILE A 111 12.24 -8.88 -7.39
C ILE A 111 10.96 -8.82 -8.23
N ILE A 112 10.97 -8.14 -9.37
CA ILE A 112 9.82 -8.04 -10.28
C ILE A 112 9.43 -9.43 -10.79
N ASP A 113 10.40 -10.22 -11.26
CA ASP A 113 10.16 -11.55 -11.82
C ASP A 113 9.57 -12.52 -10.78
N ALA A 114 9.93 -12.37 -9.52
CA ALA A 114 9.42 -13.19 -8.43
C ALA A 114 8.02 -12.79 -7.92
N ASN A 115 7.58 -11.55 -8.14
CA ASN A 115 6.39 -10.99 -7.45
C ASN A 115 5.27 -10.54 -8.39
N VAL A 116 5.56 -10.29 -9.67
CA VAL A 116 4.59 -9.91 -10.69
C VAL A 116 4.27 -11.14 -11.53
N GLY A 117 2.99 -11.45 -11.74
CA GLY A 117 2.57 -12.69 -12.40
C GLY A 117 2.51 -12.61 -13.92
N ASP A 118 2.23 -11.43 -14.47
CA ASP A 118 1.99 -11.21 -15.89
C ASP A 118 3.25 -10.69 -16.60
N ASP A 119 3.62 -11.29 -17.74
CA ASP A 119 4.89 -11.00 -18.42
C ASP A 119 4.89 -9.65 -19.16
N GLU A 120 3.75 -9.21 -19.68
CA GLU A 120 3.61 -7.89 -20.31
C GLU A 120 3.71 -6.78 -19.25
N LEU A 121 3.07 -7.01 -18.10
CA LEU A 121 3.16 -6.14 -16.94
C LEU A 121 4.57 -6.10 -16.35
N LYS A 122 5.26 -7.23 -16.22
CA LYS A 122 6.68 -7.27 -15.82
C LYS A 122 7.52 -6.39 -16.71
N THR A 123 7.35 -6.51 -18.02
CA THR A 123 8.10 -5.71 -19.01
C THR A 123 7.82 -4.23 -18.82
N SER A 124 6.55 -3.85 -18.72
CA SER A 124 6.12 -2.46 -18.50
C SER A 124 6.68 -1.86 -17.20
N ILE A 125 6.66 -2.64 -16.10
CA ILE A 125 7.22 -2.23 -14.81
C ILE A 125 8.74 -2.06 -14.91
N LYS A 126 9.46 -3.04 -15.49
CA LYS A 126 10.92 -2.96 -15.68
C LYS A 126 11.31 -1.71 -16.48
N GLU A 127 10.64 -1.46 -17.59
CA GLU A 127 10.85 -0.26 -18.42
C GLU A 127 10.61 1.03 -17.63
N PHE A 128 9.52 1.09 -16.85
CA PHE A 128 9.24 2.22 -15.97
C PHE A 128 10.41 2.48 -15.02
N PHE A 129 10.90 1.47 -14.31
CA PHE A 129 11.97 1.67 -13.34
C PHE A 129 13.30 2.04 -13.99
N VAL A 130 13.66 1.41 -15.12
CA VAL A 130 14.88 1.75 -15.87
C VAL A 130 14.84 3.21 -16.31
N LYS A 131 13.71 3.68 -16.85
CA LYS A 131 13.52 5.06 -17.31
C LYS A 131 13.62 6.09 -16.17
N ASN A 132 13.32 5.68 -14.94
CA ASN A 132 13.24 6.56 -13.78
C ASN A 132 14.37 6.35 -12.75
N ASN A 133 15.42 5.58 -13.06
CA ASN A 133 16.46 5.22 -12.08
C ASN A 133 17.29 6.41 -11.56
N ASN A 134 17.32 7.52 -12.31
CA ASN A 134 18.09 8.73 -12.02
C ASN A 134 17.25 9.84 -11.36
N CYS A 135 15.97 9.59 -11.11
CA CYS A 135 15.10 10.58 -10.49
C CYS A 135 15.39 10.69 -8.99
N ASN A 136 15.10 11.85 -8.40
CA ASN A 136 15.02 11.97 -6.94
C ASN A 136 13.73 11.28 -6.42
N GLU A 137 13.61 11.12 -5.10
CA GLU A 137 12.48 10.39 -4.50
C GLU A 137 11.11 11.02 -4.79
N ASP A 138 11.01 12.36 -4.77
CA ASP A 138 9.75 13.06 -5.03
C ASP A 138 9.31 12.90 -6.50
N GLU A 139 10.25 13.03 -7.44
CA GLU A 139 9.99 12.78 -8.86
C GLU A 139 9.61 11.32 -9.11
N PHE A 140 10.32 10.39 -8.47
CA PHE A 140 10.04 8.98 -8.58
C PHE A 140 8.63 8.63 -8.07
N ASP A 141 8.27 9.13 -6.89
CA ASP A 141 6.94 8.96 -6.30
C ASP A 141 5.85 9.53 -7.21
N SER A 142 6.01 10.76 -7.71
CA SER A 142 5.03 11.36 -8.62
C SER A 142 4.86 10.57 -9.92
N ARG A 143 5.95 10.02 -10.48
CA ARG A 143 5.90 9.24 -11.71
C ARG A 143 5.33 7.84 -11.46
N LEU A 144 5.65 7.23 -10.33
CA LEU A 144 5.10 5.94 -9.92
C LEU A 144 3.60 6.06 -9.74
N HIS A 145 3.14 7.08 -9.01
CA HIS A 145 1.72 7.38 -8.84
C HIS A 145 0.97 7.49 -10.18
N LYS A 146 1.52 8.24 -11.13
CA LYS A 146 0.94 8.34 -12.47
C LYS A 146 0.92 7.00 -13.22
N PHE A 147 2.01 6.23 -13.15
CA PHE A 147 2.10 4.94 -13.82
C PHE A 147 1.10 3.93 -13.25
N THR A 148 0.87 3.93 -11.94
CA THR A 148 -0.16 3.14 -11.27
C THR A 148 -1.56 3.56 -11.72
N ASP A 149 -1.83 4.86 -11.80
CA ASP A 149 -3.12 5.37 -12.29
C ASP A 149 -3.42 4.89 -13.71
N ASP A 150 -2.42 4.90 -14.61
CA ASP A 150 -2.56 4.48 -16.00
C ASP A 150 -2.82 2.95 -16.14
N LEU A 151 -2.37 2.15 -15.17
CA LEU A 151 -2.54 0.69 -15.13
C LEU A 151 -3.83 0.24 -14.40
N GLY A 152 -4.49 1.14 -13.68
CA GLY A 152 -5.72 0.86 -12.94
C GLY A 152 -5.51 0.14 -11.59
N LEU A 153 -6.62 -0.21 -10.94
CA LEU A 153 -6.66 -0.63 -9.54
C LEU A 153 -5.80 -1.87 -9.21
N ASP A 154 -5.80 -2.86 -10.09
CA ASP A 154 -5.02 -4.09 -9.91
C ASP A 154 -3.51 -3.82 -9.78
N SER A 155 -3.06 -2.65 -10.24
CA SER A 155 -1.67 -2.27 -10.16
C SER A 155 -1.18 -1.97 -8.72
N VAL A 156 -2.11 -1.60 -7.83
CA VAL A 156 -1.81 -1.35 -6.41
C VAL A 156 -1.30 -2.62 -5.73
N ILE A 157 -1.80 -3.80 -6.14
CA ILE A 157 -1.40 -5.09 -5.56
C ILE A 157 0.08 -5.39 -5.85
N TRP A 158 0.58 -5.11 -7.06
CA TRP A 158 1.99 -5.37 -7.34
C TRP A 158 2.89 -4.34 -6.68
N ILE A 159 2.49 -3.07 -6.58
CA ILE A 159 3.28 -2.08 -5.82
C ILE A 159 3.42 -2.52 -4.36
N PHE A 160 2.32 -2.94 -3.75
CA PHE A 160 2.33 -3.52 -2.42
C PHE A 160 3.34 -4.68 -2.31
N LYS A 161 3.30 -5.64 -3.25
CA LYS A 161 4.25 -6.77 -3.26
C LYS A 161 5.70 -6.33 -3.46
N LEU A 162 5.96 -5.36 -4.35
CA LEU A 162 7.31 -4.84 -4.59
C LEU A 162 7.84 -4.09 -3.37
N ILE A 163 7.00 -3.34 -2.66
CA ILE A 163 7.35 -2.70 -1.38
C ILE A 163 7.76 -3.78 -0.38
N LEU A 164 6.93 -4.81 -0.19
CA LEU A 164 7.25 -5.90 0.73
C LEU A 164 8.56 -6.60 0.37
N ALA A 165 8.74 -6.97 -0.90
CA ALA A 165 9.93 -7.68 -1.37
C ALA A 165 11.21 -6.83 -1.33
N SER A 166 11.07 -5.50 -1.38
CA SER A 166 12.19 -4.57 -1.26
C SER A 166 12.53 -4.22 0.19
N SER A 167 11.58 -4.44 1.10
CA SER A 167 11.74 -4.23 2.53
C SER A 167 12.40 -5.44 3.18
N GLU A 168 13.17 -5.25 4.26
CA GLU A 168 13.65 -6.35 5.10
C GLU A 168 12.55 -6.96 5.99
N ILE A 169 11.30 -6.55 5.78
CA ILE A 169 10.13 -7.01 6.52
C ILE A 169 9.79 -8.42 5.99
N LYS A 170 10.19 -9.43 6.76
CA LYS A 170 9.84 -10.85 6.60
C LYS A 170 9.17 -11.37 7.86
#